data_AF-A0A846MP70-F1
#
_entry.id   AF-A0A846MP70-F1
#
_cell.length_a   1.000
_cell.length_b   1.000
_cell.length_c   1.000
_cell.angle_alpha   90.00
_cell.angle_beta   90.00
_cell.angle_gamma   90.00
#
_symmetry.space_group_name_H-M   'P 1'
#
loop_
_entity.id
_entity.type
_entity.pdbx_description
1 polymer ?
#
loop_
_entity_poly.entity_id
_entity_poly.type
_entity_poly.pdbx_seq_one_letter_code
_entity_poly.pdbx_strand_id
1 'polypeptide(L)'
;MVFILILVLTILAQIFFPWWSMAVVCYVVAALFGKRFWATTFSAFLAVFFIWAIRAFFADLQNDQLLSHRIAAMLGMPQIGDWLFLVSALLGGVIAFMAAWSGYATKRLFRKKDLKKQTVYRM
;
A
#
# COMPACT_ATOMS: atom_id res chain seq x y z
N MET A 1 -1.07 12.82 9.00
CA MET A 1 -1.36 11.65 8.14
C MET A 1 -0.07 11.27 7.42
N VAL A 2 0.19 9.99 7.12
CA VAL A 2 1.48 9.54 6.52
C VAL A 2 1.43 9.41 4.99
N PHE A 3 0.31 9.84 4.37
CA PHE A 3 0.02 9.66 2.93
C PHE A 3 1.15 10.15 2.02
N ILE A 4 1.54 11.41 2.10
CA ILE A 4 2.57 12.02 1.22
C ILE A 4 3.91 11.29 1.38
N LEU A 5 4.26 10.92 2.62
CA LEU A 5 5.50 10.19 2.91
C LEU A 5 5.50 8.80 2.25
N ILE A 6 4.40 8.04 2.38
CA ILE A 6 4.26 6.74 1.72
C ILE A 6 4.30 6.90 0.21
N LEU A 7 3.60 7.91 -0.34
CA LEU A 7 3.54 8.16 -1.77
C LEU A 7 4.92 8.40 -2.36
N VAL A 8 5.69 9.34 -1.79
CA VAL A 8 7.04 9.68 -2.26
C VAL A 8 8.00 8.50 -2.10
N LEU A 9 8.03 7.87 -0.92
CA LEU A 9 8.95 6.76 -0.65
C LEU A 9 8.64 5.53 -1.51
N THR A 10 7.37 5.26 -1.81
CA THR A 10 6.98 4.12 -2.66
C THR A 10 7.41 4.36 -4.10
N ILE A 11 7.22 5.58 -4.63
CA ILE A 11 7.70 5.94 -5.97
C ILE A 11 9.22 5.78 -6.05
N LEU A 12 9.96 6.32 -5.07
CA LEU A 12 11.43 6.18 -5.03
C LEU A 12 11.86 4.72 -4.92
N ALA A 13 11.21 3.92 -4.08
CA ALA A 13 11.53 2.51 -3.91
C ALA A 13 11.28 1.71 -5.20
N GLN A 14 10.20 2.01 -5.92
CA GLN A 14 9.85 1.31 -7.16
C GLN A 14 10.73 1.66 -8.37
N ILE A 15 11.60 2.66 -8.26
CA ILE A 15 12.64 2.94 -9.29
C ILE A 15 13.76 1.90 -9.20
N PHE A 16 14.15 1.49 -7.99
CA PHE A 16 15.28 0.59 -7.77
C PHE A 16 14.86 -0.86 -7.52
N PHE A 17 13.67 -1.06 -6.94
CA PHE A 17 13.16 -2.36 -6.55
C PHE A 17 11.88 -2.67 -7.29
N PRO A 18 11.56 -3.97 -7.49
CA PRO A 18 10.28 -4.36 -8.06
C PRO A 18 9.13 -4.07 -7.07
N TRP A 19 7.92 -4.39 -7.53
CA TRP A 19 6.65 -4.02 -6.92
C TRP A 19 6.47 -4.40 -5.43
N TRP A 20 7.13 -5.44 -4.91
CA TRP A 20 7.05 -5.85 -3.49
C TRP A 20 7.59 -4.79 -2.51
N SER A 21 8.44 -3.88 -2.99
CA SER A 21 9.07 -2.83 -2.18
C SER A 21 8.05 -1.90 -1.50
N MET A 22 6.88 -1.68 -2.12
CA MET A 22 5.82 -0.87 -1.53
C MET A 22 5.35 -1.41 -0.17
N ALA A 23 5.30 -2.74 0.01
CA ALA A 23 4.86 -3.35 1.25
C ALA A 23 5.86 -3.04 2.39
N VAL A 24 7.16 -3.11 2.09
CA VAL A 24 8.23 -2.76 3.04
C VAL A 24 8.14 -1.29 3.44
N VAL A 25 7.98 -0.39 2.47
CA VAL A 25 7.82 1.05 2.72
C VAL A 25 6.59 1.33 3.61
N CYS A 26 5.43 0.78 3.26
CA CYS A 26 4.20 0.96 4.04
C CYS A 26 4.33 0.44 5.47
N TYR A 27 4.97 -0.72 5.65
CA TYR A 27 5.24 -1.30 6.97
C TYR A 27 6.14 -0.37 7.81
N VAL A 28 7.30 0.01 7.29
CA VAL A 28 8.30 0.82 8.01
C VAL A 28 7.72 2.19 8.38
N VAL A 29 7.07 2.86 7.43
CA VAL A 29 6.45 4.17 7.67
C VAL A 29 5.36 4.09 8.72
N ALA A 30 4.51 3.06 8.69
CA ALA A 30 3.45 2.88 9.69
C ALA A 30 4.02 2.54 11.08
N ALA A 31 5.08 1.72 11.14
CA ALA A 31 5.74 1.35 12.38
C ALA A 31 6.43 2.54 13.07
N LEU A 32 7.05 3.44 12.30
CA LEU A 32 7.78 4.59 12.85
C LEU A 32 6.83 5.78 13.08
N PHE A 33 6.06 6.18 12.07
CA PHE A 33 5.32 7.45 12.04
C PHE A 33 3.81 7.31 12.25
N GLY A 34 3.27 6.08 12.34
CA GLY A 34 1.84 5.85 12.53
C GLY A 34 1.32 6.45 13.84
N LYS A 35 0.34 7.37 13.77
CA LYS A 35 -0.26 8.05 14.93
C LYS A 35 -1.62 7.45 15.31
N ARG A 36 -2.52 7.32 14.34
CA ARG A 36 -3.87 6.75 14.48
C ARG A 36 -4.03 5.59 13.50
N PHE A 37 -4.55 4.46 13.97
CA PHE A 37 -4.69 3.23 13.20
C PHE A 37 -5.33 3.47 11.82
N TRP A 38 -6.61 3.82 11.80
CA TRP A 38 -7.37 4.02 10.56
C TRP A 38 -6.76 5.09 9.65
N ALA A 39 -6.30 6.21 10.21
CA ALA A 39 -5.68 7.25 9.41
C ALA A 39 -4.36 6.79 8.76
N THR A 40 -3.62 5.89 9.41
CA THR A 40 -2.32 5.39 8.89
C THR A 40 -2.52 4.32 7.83
N THR A 41 -3.39 3.33 8.10
CA THR A 41 -3.64 2.21 7.19
C THR A 41 -4.37 2.65 5.92
N PHE A 42 -5.41 3.49 6.02
CA PHE A 42 -6.07 4.04 4.84
C PHE A 42 -5.19 5.02 4.06
N SER A 43 -4.30 5.77 4.73
CA SER A 43 -3.32 6.58 4.00
C SER A 43 -2.42 5.71 3.13
N ALA A 44 -1.99 4.54 3.62
CA ALA A 44 -1.17 3.60 2.86
C ALA A 44 -1.96 3.00 1.68
N PHE A 45 -3.19 2.56 1.92
CA PHE A 45 -4.10 2.06 0.89
C PHE A 45 -4.25 3.06 -0.25
N LEU A 46 -4.65 4.30 0.07
CA LEU A 46 -4.91 5.32 -0.94
C LEU A 46 -3.64 5.70 -1.69
N ALA A 47 -2.50 5.86 -0.99
CA ALA A 47 -1.24 6.24 -1.63
C ALA A 47 -0.83 5.21 -2.70
N VAL A 48 -0.85 3.92 -2.35
CA VAL A 48 -0.46 2.86 -3.29
C VAL A 48 -1.52 2.62 -4.35
N PHE A 49 -2.82 2.71 -4.00
CA PHE A 49 -3.91 2.64 -4.96
C PHE A 49 -3.75 3.68 -6.07
N PHE A 50 -3.49 4.94 -5.73
CA PHE A 50 -3.29 5.99 -6.74
C PHE A 50 -2.03 5.78 -7.57
N ILE A 51 -0.90 5.41 -6.95
CA ILE A 51 0.33 5.11 -7.69
C ILE A 51 0.08 4.00 -8.71
N TRP A 52 -0.54 2.91 -8.29
CA TRP A 52 -0.77 1.76 -9.17
C TRP A 52 -1.87 2.02 -10.19
N ALA A 53 -2.95 2.72 -9.84
CA ALA A 53 -3.99 3.09 -10.79
C ALA A 53 -3.40 3.94 -11.92
N ILE A 54 -2.64 4.98 -11.58
CA ILE A 54 -2.02 5.87 -12.56
C ILE A 54 -1.01 5.10 -13.41
N ARG A 55 -0.11 4.33 -12.79
CA ARG A 55 0.91 3.57 -13.53
C ARG A 55 0.32 2.49 -14.44
N ALA A 56 -0.65 1.72 -13.95
CA ALA A 56 -1.29 0.67 -14.72
C ALA A 56 -2.13 1.26 -15.86
N PHE A 57 -2.84 2.37 -15.62
CA PHE A 57 -3.60 3.07 -16.64
C PHE A 57 -2.70 3.58 -17.78
N PHE A 58 -1.58 4.25 -17.45
CA PHE A 58 -0.65 4.70 -18.49
C PHE A 58 0.00 3.54 -19.25
N ALA A 59 0.35 2.45 -18.57
CA ALA A 59 0.89 1.26 -19.22
C ALA A 59 -0.13 0.58 -20.15
N ASP A 60 -1.41 0.59 -19.78
CA ASP A 60 -2.49 0.01 -20.57
C ASP A 60 -2.81 0.87 -21.81
N LEU A 61 -2.86 2.20 -21.65
CA LEU A 61 -3.05 3.15 -22.76
C LEU A 61 -1.93 3.07 -23.80
N GLN A 62 -0.67 2.94 -23.38
CA GLN A 62 0.47 2.82 -24.31
C GLN A 62 0.45 1.53 -25.13
N ASN A 63 -0.38 0.57 -24.72
CA ASN A 63 -0.46 -0.74 -25.30
C ASN A 63 -1.82 -0.99 -25.97
N ASP A 64 -2.57 0.08 -26.26
CA ASP A 64 -3.91 0.04 -26.85
C ASP A 64 -4.85 -0.97 -26.16
N GLN A 65 -4.66 -1.17 -24.85
CA GLN A 65 -5.43 -2.10 -24.01
C GLN A 65 -5.38 -3.58 -24.48
N LEU A 66 -4.43 -3.93 -25.36
CA LEU A 66 -4.38 -5.25 -25.97
C LEU A 66 -4.13 -6.35 -24.93
N LEU A 67 -3.21 -6.12 -24.00
CA LEU A 67 -2.81 -7.11 -23.00
C LEU A 67 -3.91 -7.29 -21.94
N SER A 68 -4.53 -6.20 -21.49
CA SER A 68 -5.61 -6.25 -20.51
C SER A 68 -6.84 -6.99 -21.07
N HIS A 69 -7.20 -6.77 -22.33
CA HIS A 69 -8.25 -7.56 -23.00
C HIS A 69 -7.91 -9.04 -23.14
N ARG A 70 -6.65 -9.38 -23.46
CA ARG A 70 -6.23 -10.80 -23.55
C ARG A 70 -6.32 -11.49 -22.20
N ILE A 71 -5.83 -10.84 -21.13
CA ILE A 71 -5.95 -11.37 -19.77
C ILE A 71 -7.43 -11.51 -19.38
N ALA A 72 -8.24 -10.49 -19.65
CA ALA A 72 -9.67 -10.51 -19.37
C ALA A 72 -10.39 -11.66 -20.11
N ALA A 73 -10.04 -11.93 -21.36
CA ALA A 73 -10.56 -13.05 -22.12
C ALA A 73 -10.12 -14.41 -21.53
N MET A 74 -8.87 -14.55 -21.12
CA MET A 74 -8.37 -15.77 -20.45
C MET A 74 -9.05 -16.02 -19.10
N LEU A 75 -9.44 -14.96 -18.40
CA LEU A 75 -10.22 -15.03 -17.15
C LEU A 75 -11.73 -15.28 -17.38
N GLY A 76 -12.18 -15.40 -18.64
CA GLY A 76 -13.58 -15.59 -18.99
C GLY A 76 -14.46 -14.35 -18.78
N MET A 77 -13.85 -13.17 -18.66
CA MET A 77 -14.53 -11.91 -18.39
C MET A 77 -14.03 -10.80 -19.34
N PRO A 78 -14.22 -10.92 -20.67
CA PRO A 78 -13.67 -9.95 -21.63
C PRO A 78 -14.09 -8.49 -21.37
N GLN A 79 -15.27 -8.27 -20.77
CA GLN A 79 -15.78 -6.95 -20.40
C GLN A 79 -14.95 -6.21 -19.33
N ILE A 80 -14.09 -6.89 -18.57
CA ILE A 80 -13.25 -6.23 -17.55
C ILE A 80 -11.91 -5.72 -18.11
N GLY A 81 -11.60 -5.96 -19.39
CA GLY A 81 -10.33 -5.56 -20.01
C GLY A 81 -10.00 -4.09 -19.77
N ASP A 82 -10.94 -3.20 -20.10
CA ASP A 82 -10.79 -1.75 -19.94
C ASP A 82 -10.55 -1.30 -18.50
N TRP A 83 -10.99 -2.10 -17.53
CA TRP A 83 -10.99 -1.76 -16.10
C TRP A 83 -9.95 -2.57 -15.31
N LEU A 84 -9.12 -3.39 -15.98
CA LEU A 84 -8.19 -4.29 -15.31
C LEU A 84 -7.10 -3.52 -14.53
N PHE A 85 -6.81 -2.28 -14.92
CA PHE A 85 -5.93 -1.38 -14.16
C PHE A 85 -6.47 -1.06 -12.76
N LEU A 86 -7.80 -0.94 -12.59
CA LEU A 86 -8.42 -0.72 -11.28
C LEU A 86 -8.29 -1.95 -10.39
N VAL A 87 -8.44 -3.15 -10.96
CA VAL A 87 -8.22 -4.41 -10.24
C VAL A 87 -6.79 -4.48 -9.73
N SER A 88 -5.82 -4.15 -10.59
CA SER A 88 -4.41 -4.09 -10.23
C SER A 88 -4.16 -3.08 -9.10
N ALA A 89 -4.72 -1.87 -9.22
CA ALA A 89 -4.61 -0.83 -8.20
C ALA A 89 -5.22 -1.24 -6.85
N LEU A 90 -6.38 -1.90 -6.88
CA LEU A 90 -7.06 -2.39 -5.69
C LEU A 90 -6.21 -3.44 -4.96
N LEU A 91 -5.63 -4.39 -5.71
CA LEU A 91 -4.72 -5.39 -5.15
C LEU A 91 -3.50 -4.73 -4.49
N GLY A 92 -2.87 -3.77 -5.16
CA GLY A 92 -1.76 -3.00 -4.60
C GLY A 92 -2.15 -2.25 -3.32
N GLY A 93 -3.30 -1.58 -3.34
CA GLY A 93 -3.86 -0.87 -2.17
C GLY A 93 -4.11 -1.80 -0.98
N VAL A 94 -4.72 -2.98 -1.21
CA VAL A 94 -4.99 -3.97 -0.15
C VAL A 94 -3.69 -4.48 0.46
N ILE A 95 -2.67 -4.78 -0.34
CA ILE A 95 -1.35 -5.20 0.14
C ILE A 95 -0.72 -4.09 1.01
N ALA A 96 -0.78 -2.84 0.55
CA ALA A 96 -0.28 -1.69 1.30
C ALA A 96 -1.02 -1.47 2.63
N PHE A 97 -2.35 -1.66 2.63
CA PHE A 97 -3.18 -1.59 3.82
C PHE A 97 -2.75 -2.62 4.86
N MET A 98 -2.59 -3.89 4.45
CA MET A 98 -2.18 -4.98 5.33
C MET A 98 -0.76 -4.76 5.87
N ALA A 99 0.17 -4.30 5.02
CA ALA A 99 1.53 -3.98 5.45
C ALA A 99 1.57 -2.85 6.49
N ALA A 100 0.82 -1.77 6.25
CA ALA A 100 0.73 -0.66 7.20
C ALA A 100 0.02 -1.06 8.51
N TRP A 101 -0.97 -1.95 8.45
CA TRP A 101 -1.61 -2.51 9.64
C TRP A 101 -0.56 -3.23 10.48
N SER A 102 0.17 -4.16 9.89
CA SER A 102 1.23 -4.91 10.57
C SER A 102 2.27 -3.98 11.21
N GLY A 103 2.74 -2.95 10.49
CA GLY A 103 3.68 -1.96 11.04
C GLY A 103 3.12 -1.20 12.24
N TYR A 104 1.87 -0.72 12.12
CA TYR A 104 1.21 -0.03 13.23
C TYR A 104 0.97 -0.94 14.45
N ALA A 105 0.63 -2.21 14.22
CA ALA A 105 0.44 -3.19 15.28
C ALA A 105 1.75 -3.43 16.05
N THR A 106 2.88 -3.58 15.33
CA THR A 106 4.22 -3.67 15.92
C THR A 106 4.51 -2.47 16.82
N LYS A 107 4.29 -1.24 16.32
CA LYS A 107 4.45 0.00 17.12
C LYS A 107 3.62 -0.02 18.41
N ARG A 108 2.35 -0.45 18.31
CA ARG A 108 1.42 -0.48 19.46
C ARG A 108 1.88 -1.46 20.53
N LEU A 109 2.46 -2.60 20.14
CA LEU A 109 2.99 -3.59 21.06
C LEU A 109 4.16 -3.05 21.88
N PHE A 110 5.11 -2.36 21.24
CA PHE A 110 6.24 -1.76 21.94
C PHE A 110 5.82 -0.62 22.87
N ARG A 111 4.94 0.29 22.40
CA ARG A 111 4.44 1.40 23.24
C ARG A 111 3.70 0.93 24.49
N LYS A 112 2.94 -0.18 24.42
CA LYS A 112 2.26 -0.75 25.60
C LYS A 112 3.26 -1.25 26.65
N LYS A 113 4.39 -1.84 26.23
CA LYS A 113 5.43 -2.32 27.16
C LYS A 113 6.07 -1.16 27.93
N ASP A 114 6.36 -0.05 27.24
CA ASP A 114 6.99 1.13 27.86
C ASP A 114 6.09 1.76 28.94
N LEU A 115 4.80 1.89 28.66
CA LEU A 115 3.82 2.42 29.63
C LEU A 115 3.72 1.54 30.87
N LYS A 116 3.65 0.21 30.69
CA LYS A 116 3.58 -0.73 31.83
C LYS A 116 4.84 -0.67 32.67
N LYS A 117 6.02 -0.52 32.05
CA LYS A 117 7.30 -0.37 32.75
C LYS A 117 7.32 0.91 33.60
N GLN A 118 6.85 2.05 33.06
CA GLN A 118 6.79 3.31 33.79
C GLN A 118 5.85 3.29 35.01
N THR A 119 4.73 2.57 34.95
CA THR A 119 3.82 2.45 36.10
C THR A 119 4.45 1.69 37.26
N VAL A 120 5.27 0.66 36.98
CA VAL A 120 5.91 -0.17 38.02
C VAL A 120 6.99 0.59 38.80
N TYR A 121 7.76 1.48 38.17
CA TYR A 121 8.79 2.28 38.86
C TYR A 121 8.21 3.50 39.62
N ARG A 122 6.91 3.74 39.52
CA ARG A 122 6.21 4.85 40.21
C ARG A 122 5.41 4.39 41.44
N MET A 123 5.45 3.11 41.78
CA MET A 123 4.92 2.54 43.02
C MET A 123 6.07 2.26 43.98
#